data_AF-A0AAW6TTA4-F1
#
_entry.id   AF-A0AAW6TTA4-F1
#
_cell.length_a   1.000
_cell.length_b   1.000
_cell.length_c   1.000
_cell.angle_alpha   90.00
_cell.angle_beta   90.00
_cell.angle_gamma   90.00
#
_symmetry.space_group_name_H-M   'P 1'
#
loop_
_entity.id
_entity.type
_entity.pdbx_description
1 polymer ?
#
loop_
_entity_poly.entity_id
_entity_poly.type
_entity_poly.pdbx_seq_one_letter_code
_entity_poly.pdbx_strand_id
1 'polypeptide(L)'
;MHHGSEWTVEEDALAFLTDAGLVGRLTMSQQGRWPKENTQEQLKHKLGESIWWLTVLAERMNIDIDEATEKFLTKTEKLIED
;
A
#
# COMPACT_ATOMS: atom_id res chain seq x y z
N MET A 1 -15.37 -17.91 -11.55
CA MET A 1 -13.96 -18.17 -11.21
C MET A 1 -13.17 -17.96 -12.49
N HIS A 2 -12.76 -16.73 -12.76
CA HIS A 2 -12.09 -16.39 -14.03
C HIS A 2 -10.58 -16.42 -13.81
N HIS A 3 -9.91 -17.21 -14.67
CA HIS A 3 -8.47 -17.41 -14.81
C HIS A 3 -7.85 -18.38 -13.80
N GLY A 4 -7.73 -19.65 -14.20
CA GLY A 4 -7.05 -20.73 -13.47
C GLY A 4 -5.51 -20.64 -13.54
N SER A 5 -4.96 -19.43 -13.64
CA SER A 5 -3.54 -19.13 -13.54
C SER A 5 -3.35 -18.14 -12.40
N GLU A 6 -2.27 -18.30 -11.64
CA GLU A 6 -1.82 -17.27 -10.71
C GLU A 6 -1.66 -15.95 -11.48
N TRP A 7 -2.08 -14.84 -10.86
CA TRP A 7 -1.95 -13.50 -11.45
C TRP A 7 -0.47 -13.19 -11.69
N THR A 8 -0.15 -12.45 -12.76
CA THR A 8 1.23 -11.99 -12.97
C THR A 8 1.63 -10.94 -11.95
N VAL A 9 2.93 -10.64 -11.84
CA VAL A 9 3.41 -9.59 -10.93
C VAL A 9 2.86 -8.22 -11.33
N GLU A 10 2.71 -7.98 -12.64
CA GLU A 10 2.12 -6.76 -13.18
C GLU A 10 0.62 -6.64 -12.86
N GLU A 11 -0.11 -7.76 -12.87
CA GLU A 11 -1.52 -7.80 -12.48
C GLU A 11 -1.70 -7.52 -10.98
N ASP A 12 -0.82 -8.07 -10.12
CA ASP A 12 -0.78 -7.74 -8.69
C ASP A 12 -0.46 -6.26 -8.45
N ALA A 13 0.50 -5.70 -9.19
CA ALA A 13 0.83 -4.28 -9.10
C ALA A 13 -0.36 -3.40 -9.51
N LEU A 14 -1.13 -3.83 -10.50
CA LEU A 14 -2.36 -3.15 -10.90
C LEU A 14 -3.47 -3.24 -9.85
N ALA A 15 -3.61 -4.40 -9.18
CA ALA A 15 -4.52 -4.56 -8.06
C ALA A 15 -4.17 -3.62 -6.90
N PHE A 16 -2.88 -3.55 -6.55
CA PHE A 16 -2.37 -2.65 -5.53
C PHE A 16 -2.73 -1.17 -5.81
N LEU A 17 -2.59 -0.72 -7.06
CA LEU A 17 -2.94 0.68 -7.41
C LEU A 17 -4.41 1.02 -7.11
N THR A 18 -5.31 0.05 -7.21
CA THR A 18 -6.71 0.23 -6.85
C THR A 18 -6.86 0.47 -5.35
N ASP A 19 -6.19 -0.34 -4.52
CA ASP A 19 -6.23 -0.20 -3.06
C ASP A 19 -5.54 1.08 -2.57
N ALA A 20 -4.40 1.44 -3.17
CA ALA A 20 -3.73 2.71 -2.91
C ALA A 20 -4.63 3.92 -3.25
N GLY A 21 -5.38 3.85 -4.35
CA GLY A 21 -6.37 4.87 -4.71
C GLY A 21 -7.51 4.97 -3.69
N LEU A 22 -7.95 3.83 -3.13
CA LEU A 22 -8.96 3.79 -2.08
C LEU A 22 -8.45 4.42 -0.78
N VAL A 23 -7.19 4.20 -0.40
CA VAL A 23 -6.56 4.90 0.73
C VAL A 23 -6.66 6.41 0.53
N GLY A 24 -6.30 6.95 -0.64
CA GLY A 24 -6.43 8.38 -0.92
C GLY A 24 -7.86 8.92 -0.77
N ARG A 25 -8.85 8.19 -1.32
CA ARG A 25 -10.27 8.56 -1.18
C ARG A 25 -10.74 8.52 0.28
N LEU A 26 -10.36 7.48 1.01
CA LEU A 26 -10.71 7.30 2.41
C LEU A 26 -10.05 8.36 3.30
N THR A 27 -8.82 8.77 3.01
CA THR A 27 -8.15 9.89 3.67
C THR A 27 -8.92 11.19 3.48
N MET A 28 -9.33 11.54 2.25
CA MET A 28 -10.16 12.73 2.02
C MET A 28 -11.47 12.71 2.80
N SER A 29 -12.05 11.52 2.93
CA SER A 29 -13.25 11.32 3.75
C SER A 29 -12.96 11.50 5.23
N GLN A 30 -11.85 10.94 5.71
CA GLN A 30 -11.44 11.00 7.11
C GLN A 30 -11.06 12.43 7.54
N GLN A 31 -10.55 13.22 6.60
CA GLN A 31 -10.25 14.65 6.76
C GLN A 31 -11.48 15.56 6.57
N GLY A 32 -12.68 14.99 6.39
CA GLY A 32 -13.93 15.73 6.30
C GLY A 32 -14.17 16.45 4.97
N ARG A 33 -13.31 16.28 3.97
CA ARG A 33 -13.47 16.93 2.66
C ARG A 33 -14.60 16.31 1.85
N TRP A 34 -14.65 14.98 1.81
CA TRP A 34 -15.72 14.18 1.18
C TRP A 34 -16.18 13.05 2.11
N PRO A 35 -16.97 13.37 3.16
CA PRO A 35 -17.40 12.41 4.17
C PRO A 35 -18.20 11.25 3.56
N LYS A 36 -17.97 10.04 4.07
CA LYS A 36 -18.77 8.84 3.80
C LYS A 36 -18.85 8.00 5.07
N GLU A 37 -19.80 7.09 5.11
CA GLU A 37 -19.95 6.14 6.21
C GLU A 37 -18.79 5.12 6.26
N ASN A 38 -18.52 4.60 7.45
CA ASN A 38 -17.52 3.55 7.70
C ASN A 38 -16.10 3.87 7.23
N THR A 39 -15.77 5.16 7.07
CA THR A 39 -14.46 5.61 6.60
C THR A 39 -13.31 5.12 7.47
N GLN A 40 -13.44 5.19 8.80
CA GLN A 40 -12.35 4.82 9.71
C GLN A 40 -11.98 3.34 9.60
N GLU A 41 -12.99 2.47 9.57
CA GLU A 41 -12.80 1.03 9.46
C GLU A 41 -12.20 0.66 8.09
N GLN A 42 -12.78 1.17 7.01
CA GLN A 42 -12.30 0.90 5.65
C GLN A 42 -10.88 1.46 5.43
N LEU A 43 -10.56 2.62 5.99
CA LEU A 43 -9.22 3.21 5.89
C LEU A 43 -8.18 2.32 6.56
N LYS A 44 -8.45 1.84 7.78
CA LYS A 44 -7.55 0.89 8.47
C LYS A 44 -7.32 -0.37 7.65
N HIS A 45 -8.39 -0.93 7.10
CA HIS A 45 -8.30 -2.13 6.26
C HIS A 45 -7.44 -1.88 5.01
N LYS A 46 -7.71 -0.81 4.26
CA LYS A 46 -6.98 -0.50 3.01
C LYS A 46 -5.53 -0.08 3.25
N LEU A 47 -5.22 0.55 4.39
CA LEU A 47 -3.83 0.79 4.80
C LEU A 47 -3.08 -0.52 5.05
N GLY A 48 -3.72 -1.48 5.75
CA GLY A 48 -3.15 -2.81 5.96
C GLY A 48 -2.94 -3.59 4.65
N GLU A 49 -3.94 -3.60 3.77
CA GLU A 49 -3.83 -4.23 2.45
C GLU A 49 -2.75 -3.57 1.58
N SER A 50 -2.58 -2.24 1.67
CA SER A 50 -1.53 -1.54 0.94
C SER A 50 -0.12 -1.99 1.38
N ILE A 51 0.09 -2.19 2.68
CA ILE A 51 1.35 -2.73 3.19
C ILE A 51 1.52 -4.18 2.73
N TRP A 52 0.48 -5.00 2.86
CA TRP A 52 0.51 -6.40 2.42
C TRP A 52 0.85 -6.53 0.93
N TRP A 53 0.25 -5.71 0.06
CA TRP A 53 0.57 -5.68 -1.38
C TRP A 53 2.04 -5.37 -1.63
N LEU A 54 2.61 -4.38 -0.93
CA LEU A 54 4.02 -4.04 -1.08
C LEU A 54 4.93 -5.19 -0.63
N THR A 55 4.58 -5.88 0.46
CA THR A 55 5.28 -7.09 0.91
C THR A 55 5.22 -8.22 -0.11
N VAL A 56 4.03 -8.52 -0.65
CA VAL A 56 3.85 -9.56 -1.68
C VAL A 56 4.61 -9.23 -2.95
N LEU A 57 4.53 -7.99 -3.42
CA LEU A 57 5.26 -7.55 -4.61
C LEU A 57 6.76 -7.68 -4.41
N ALA A 58 7.29 -7.26 -3.25
CA ALA A 58 8.71 -7.40 -2.94
C ALA A 58 9.14 -8.87 -2.96
N GLU A 59 8.39 -9.77 -2.31
CA GLU A 59 8.65 -11.22 -2.33
C GLU A 59 8.67 -11.76 -3.78
N ARG A 60 7.64 -11.45 -4.57
CA ARG A 60 7.52 -11.93 -5.96
C ARG A 60 8.60 -11.37 -6.89
N MET A 61 9.19 -10.23 -6.55
CA MET A 61 10.29 -9.61 -7.31
C MET A 61 11.69 -9.92 -6.73
N ASN A 62 11.78 -10.79 -5.70
CA ASN A 62 13.02 -11.12 -4.98
C ASN A 62 13.72 -9.88 -4.38
N ILE A 63 12.93 -8.98 -3.79
CA ILE A 63 13.41 -7.79 -3.09
C ILE A 63 13.21 -7.99 -1.58
N ASP A 64 14.26 -7.77 -0.79
CA ASP A 64 14.16 -7.73 0.66
C ASP A 64 13.49 -6.41 1.09
N ILE A 65 12.24 -6.51 1.55
CA ILE A 65 11.46 -5.34 1.93
C ILE A 65 11.93 -4.72 3.25
N ASP A 66 12.53 -5.51 4.15
CA ASP A 66 13.05 -5.02 5.41
C ASP A 66 14.32 -4.21 5.14
N GLU A 67 15.25 -4.73 4.33
CA GLU A 67 16.44 -4.00 3.91
C GLU A 67 16.07 -2.72 3.13
N ALA A 68 15.10 -2.79 2.22
CA ALA A 68 14.64 -1.63 1.46
C ALA A 68 14.05 -0.54 2.37
N THR A 69 13.26 -0.94 3.37
CA THR A 69 12.62 -0.03 4.33
C THR A 69 13.65 0.58 5.28
N GLU A 70 14.55 -0.22 5.85
CA GLU A 70 15.62 0.26 6.74
C GLU A 70 16.53 1.27 6.05
N LYS A 71 16.95 0.99 4.81
CA LYS A 71 17.76 1.93 4.00
C LYS A 71 17.02 3.25 3.75
N PHE A 72 15.72 3.19 3.47
CA PHE A 72 14.91 4.39 3.27
C PHE A 72 14.79 5.23 4.55
N LEU A 73 14.49 4.59 5.68
CA LEU A 73 14.35 5.27 6.98
C LEU A 73 15.67 5.89 7.42
N THR A 74 16.77 5.12 7.39
CA THR A 74 18.12 5.61 7.75
C THR A 74 18.54 6.81 6.91
N LYS A 75 18.22 6.81 5.60
CA LYS A 75 18.49 7.95 4.72
C LYS A 75 17.62 9.15 5.08
N THR A 76 16.36 8.93 5.40
CA THR A 76 15.40 9.99 5.74
C THR A 76 15.71 10.64 7.09
N GLU A 77 16.07 9.84 8.10
CA GLU A 77 16.48 10.35 9.43
C GLU A 77 17.65 11.32 9.32
N LYS A 78 18.67 10.97 8.53
CA LYS A 78 19.82 11.86 8.24
C LYS A 78 19.44 13.18 7.57
N LEU A 79 18.30 13.26 6.88
CA LEU A 79 17.81 14.49 6.24
C LEU A 79 16.97 15.36 7.18
N ILE A 80 16.51 14.82 8.32
CA ILE A 80 15.68 15.54 9.30
C ILE A 80 16.53 16.06 10.46
N GLU A 81 17.72 15.49 10.67
CA GLU A 81 18.69 15.91 11.70
C GLU A 81 19.56 17.12 11.30
N ASP A 82 19.47 17.59 10.05
CA ASP A 82 20.11 18.81 9.51
C ASP A 82 19.11 19.99 9.40
#